data_AF-F3GHY1-F1
#
_entry.id   AF-F3GHY1-F1
#
_cell.length_a   1.000
_cell.length_b   1.000
_cell.length_c   1.000
_cell.angle_alpha   90.00
_cell.angle_beta   90.00
_cell.angle_gamma   90.00
#
_symmetry.space_group_name_H-M   'P 1'
#
loop_
_entity.id
_entity.type
_entity.pdbx_description
1 polymer ?
#
loop_
_entity_poly.entity_id
_entity_poly.type
_entity_poly.pdbx_seq_one_letter_code
_entity_poly.pdbx_strand_id
1 'polypeptide(L)'
;MLDANLKAQLKSYLERVTRPIEIVASLDDGAKSQEMLALLNDVISVSKDVTLNDSGTDARTPSFSLSSPGHDISLRFAGIPMGHEFTSLVLALLQVGGYPPKVSAETIEQVRALEGEFHFETYFSQSCQNCPDVVQALNLMAVLNPGIKHVAIDGALFQDEVTDRKIMSVPSIYLNGELFGQGRMGLEEILAKIDTGAGARQAEKLNAKQAFDVLVVGGGP
;
A
#
# COMPACT_ATOMS: atom_id res chain seq x y z
N MET A 1 16.11 2.63 16.66
CA MET A 1 14.67 2.46 16.90
C MET A 1 14.28 0.99 16.83
N LEU A 2 14.63 0.27 15.77
CA LEU A 2 14.45 -1.17 15.66
C LEU A 2 15.45 -1.92 16.56
N ASP A 3 14.97 -2.92 17.28
CA ASP A 3 15.84 -3.82 18.03
C ASP A 3 16.65 -4.74 17.10
N ALA A 4 17.62 -5.46 17.66
CA ALA A 4 18.52 -6.31 16.90
C ALA A 4 17.81 -7.46 16.15
N ASN A 5 16.73 -8.00 16.73
CA ASN A 5 15.97 -9.08 16.12
C ASN A 5 15.18 -8.58 14.91
N LEU A 6 14.47 -7.46 15.04
CA LEU A 6 13.75 -6.82 13.94
C LEU A 6 14.69 -6.41 12.81
N LYS A 7 15.87 -5.87 13.13
CA LYS A 7 16.90 -5.57 12.13
C LYS A 7 17.37 -6.81 11.37
N ALA A 8 17.61 -7.92 12.08
CA ALA A 8 18.01 -9.18 11.45
C ALA A 8 16.90 -9.74 10.54
N GLN A 9 15.65 -9.68 10.97
CA GLN A 9 14.50 -10.09 10.15
C GLN A 9 14.35 -9.22 8.90
N LEU A 10 14.38 -7.89 9.07
CA LEU A 10 14.30 -6.94 7.95
C LEU A 10 15.42 -7.18 6.94
N LYS A 11 16.67 -7.36 7.41
CA LYS A 11 17.81 -7.71 6.55
C LYS A 11 17.54 -8.94 5.70
N SER A 12 17.09 -10.04 6.32
CA SER A 12 16.80 -11.29 5.61
C SER A 12 15.68 -11.14 4.57
N TYR A 13 14.68 -10.31 4.84
CA TYR A 13 13.66 -9.99 3.84
C TYR A 13 14.24 -9.17 2.69
N LEU A 14 15.02 -8.13 2.98
CA LEU A 14 15.58 -7.24 1.97
C LEU A 14 16.61 -7.92 1.06
N GLU A 15 17.21 -9.05 1.44
CA GLU A 15 18.01 -9.89 0.53
C GLU A 15 17.22 -10.44 -0.67
N ARG A 16 15.88 -10.38 -0.63
CA ARG A 16 14.98 -10.92 -1.66
C ARG A 16 14.52 -9.86 -2.68
N VAL A 17 14.91 -8.60 -2.51
CA VAL A 17 14.58 -7.53 -3.46
C VAL A 17 15.43 -7.67 -4.71
N THR A 18 14.88 -7.27 -5.85
CA THR A 18 15.49 -7.43 -7.18
C THR A 18 15.75 -6.09 -7.89
N ARG A 19 15.27 -4.98 -7.33
CA ARG A 19 15.51 -3.62 -7.82
C ARG A 19 15.68 -2.63 -6.66
N PRO A 20 16.38 -1.49 -6.89
CA PRO A 20 16.61 -0.50 -5.84
C PRO A 20 15.31 0.14 -5.34
N ILE A 21 15.31 0.53 -4.07
CA ILE A 21 14.23 1.21 -3.38
C ILE A 21 14.71 2.61 -3.00
N GLU A 22 13.89 3.60 -3.29
CA GLU A 22 14.11 4.98 -2.88
C GLU A 22 13.07 5.37 -1.84
N ILE A 23 13.56 5.93 -0.73
CA ILE A 23 12.75 6.51 0.33
C ILE A 23 12.91 8.03 0.25
N VAL A 24 11.81 8.75 0.08
CA VAL A 24 11.81 10.22 0.17
C VAL A 24 11.01 10.65 1.40
N ALA A 25 11.71 11.05 2.45
CA ALA A 25 11.14 11.50 3.70
C ALA A 25 10.87 13.01 3.68
N SER A 26 9.74 13.41 4.27
CA SER A 26 9.35 14.79 4.54
C SER A 26 9.27 14.95 6.05
N LEU A 27 10.14 15.77 6.62
CA LEU A 27 10.40 15.85 8.05
C LEU A 27 10.37 17.31 8.54
N ASP A 28 9.99 17.50 9.79
CA ASP A 28 10.11 18.75 10.54
C ASP A 28 11.14 18.61 11.68
N ASP A 29 11.29 19.66 12.49
CA ASP A 29 12.21 19.68 13.64
C ASP A 29 11.65 18.95 14.89
N GLY A 30 10.47 18.34 14.77
CA GLY A 30 9.73 17.70 15.86
C GLY A 30 10.24 16.32 16.24
N ALA A 31 9.93 15.89 17.47
CA ALA A 31 10.36 14.60 18.01
C ALA A 31 9.89 13.40 17.18
N LYS A 32 8.70 13.49 16.57
CA LYS A 32 8.17 12.42 15.71
C LYS A 32 8.88 12.32 14.37
N SER A 33 9.36 13.42 13.80
CA SER A 33 10.24 13.40 12.64
C SER A 33 11.61 12.78 12.97
N GLN A 34 12.17 13.07 14.14
CA GLN A 34 13.42 12.43 14.57
C GLN A 34 13.25 10.92 14.79
N GLU A 35 12.10 10.49 15.34
CA GLU A 35 11.76 9.08 15.50
C GLU A 35 11.60 8.37 14.14
N MET A 36 10.87 8.99 13.19
CA MET A 36 10.77 8.48 11.82
C MET A 36 12.14 8.38 11.14
N LEU A 37 12.98 9.43 11.24
CA LEU A 37 14.31 9.42 10.66
C LEU A 37 15.18 8.31 11.26
N ALA A 38 15.06 8.04 12.56
CA ALA A 38 15.75 6.92 13.21
C ALA A 38 15.28 5.55 12.68
N LEU A 39 13.98 5.37 12.42
CA LEU A 39 13.44 4.18 11.75
C LEU A 39 14.03 4.02 10.34
N LEU A 40 13.99 5.07 9.53
CA LEU A 40 14.47 5.02 8.15
C LEU A 40 15.98 4.77 8.07
N ASN A 41 16.76 5.36 8.98
CA ASN A 41 18.19 5.07 9.13
C ASN A 41 18.45 3.61 9.50
N ASP A 42 17.61 3.02 10.37
CA ASP A 42 17.71 1.60 10.68
C ASP A 42 17.43 0.72 9.44
N VAL A 43 16.47 1.10 8.59
CA VAL A 43 16.15 0.39 7.33
C VAL A 43 17.31 0.44 6.34
N ILE A 44 17.88 1.61 6.06
CA ILE A 44 19.02 1.73 5.13
C ILE A 44 20.30 1.09 5.68
N SER A 45 20.43 0.98 7.01
CA SER A 45 21.61 0.33 7.62
C SER A 45 21.69 -1.18 7.35
N VAL A 46 20.57 -1.81 6.99
CA VAL A 46 20.49 -3.26 6.80
C VAL A 46 20.41 -3.68 5.32
N SER A 47 20.33 -2.75 4.38
CA SER A 47 20.36 -3.06 2.95
C SER A 47 21.00 -1.94 2.13
N LYS A 48 21.88 -2.33 1.20
CA LYS A 48 22.49 -1.43 0.22
C LYS A 48 21.54 -1.03 -0.92
N ASP A 49 20.44 -1.77 -1.09
CA ASP A 49 19.48 -1.56 -2.17
C ASP A 49 18.42 -0.52 -1.79
N VAL A 50 18.46 0.01 -0.57
CA VAL A 50 17.57 1.05 -0.08
C VAL A 50 18.34 2.35 0.11
N THR A 51 17.83 3.43 -0.47
CA THR A 51 18.39 4.78 -0.35
C THR A 51 17.41 5.71 0.35
N LEU A 52 17.91 6.70 1.08
CA LEU A 52 17.11 7.69 1.78
C LEU A 52 17.47 9.10 1.29
N ASN A 53 16.45 9.86 0.94
CA ASN A 53 16.48 11.29 0.69
C ASN A 53 15.52 11.97 1.68
N ASP A 54 16.01 12.87 2.51
CA ASP A 54 15.23 13.57 3.55
C ASP A 54 14.78 14.99 3.13
N SER A 55 14.94 15.35 1.86
CA SER A 55 14.55 16.66 1.31
C SER A 55 13.11 16.73 0.78
N GLY A 56 12.26 15.75 1.11
CA GLY A 56 10.86 15.73 0.70
C GLY A 56 10.05 16.88 1.32
N THR A 57 8.97 17.27 0.64
CA THR A 57 8.15 18.44 0.98
C THR A 57 6.65 18.13 1.08
N ASP A 58 6.30 16.89 1.44
CA ASP A 58 4.91 16.49 1.59
C ASP A 58 4.20 17.30 2.67
N ALA A 59 2.91 17.61 2.43
CA ALA A 59 2.09 18.39 3.36
C ALA A 59 1.89 17.68 4.71
N ARG A 60 1.95 16.34 4.74
CA ARG A 60 1.93 15.56 5.98
C ARG A 60 3.35 15.36 6.46
N THR A 61 3.66 15.95 7.61
CA THR A 61 4.98 15.88 8.23
C THR A 61 4.81 15.35 9.67
N PRO A 62 5.50 14.27 10.07
CA PRO A 62 6.41 13.44 9.28
C PRO A 62 5.71 12.48 8.31
N SER A 63 6.27 12.27 7.13
CA SER A 63 5.88 11.21 6.20
C SER A 63 7.05 10.74 5.33
N PHE A 64 6.92 9.60 4.66
CA PHE A 64 7.87 9.18 3.63
C PHE A 64 7.19 8.40 2.51
N SER A 65 7.64 8.60 1.27
CA SER A 65 7.24 7.79 0.13
C SER A 65 8.22 6.64 -0.12
N LEU A 66 7.71 5.56 -0.70
CA LEU A 66 8.50 4.47 -1.23
C LEU A 66 8.31 4.40 -2.75
N SER A 67 9.41 4.40 -3.49
CA SER A 67 9.40 4.26 -4.95
C SER A 67 10.60 3.42 -5.41
N SER A 68 10.68 3.17 -6.72
CA SER A 68 11.81 2.51 -7.35
C SER A 68 12.16 3.23 -8.65
N PRO A 69 13.45 3.53 -8.92
CA PRO A 69 13.85 4.20 -10.15
C PRO A 69 13.26 3.54 -11.41
N GLY A 70 12.73 4.37 -12.31
CA GLY A 70 12.09 3.92 -13.56
C GLY A 70 10.71 3.30 -13.39
N HIS A 71 10.13 3.34 -12.18
CA HIS A 71 8.78 2.84 -11.91
C HIS A 71 7.92 3.95 -11.32
N ASP A 72 6.73 4.10 -11.86
CA ASP A 72 5.74 5.07 -11.37
C ASP A 72 4.92 4.42 -10.25
N ILE A 73 5.41 4.60 -9.02
CA ILE A 73 4.83 4.03 -7.79
C ILE A 73 4.51 5.20 -6.86
N SER A 74 3.25 5.28 -6.42
CA SER A 74 2.78 6.33 -5.51
C SER A 74 2.29 5.73 -4.19
N LEU A 75 3.23 5.44 -3.29
CA LEU A 75 2.98 4.84 -1.98
C LEU A 75 3.65 5.70 -0.90
N ARG A 76 2.88 6.13 0.11
CA ARG A 76 3.37 6.93 1.23
C ARG A 76 2.85 6.41 2.57
N PHE A 77 3.69 6.52 3.59
CA PHE A 77 3.28 6.45 5.00
C PHE A 77 3.38 7.85 5.60
N ALA A 78 2.28 8.34 6.16
CA ALA A 78 2.23 9.55 6.98
C ALA A 78 2.17 9.14 8.45
N GLY A 79 3.19 9.51 9.22
CA GLY A 79 3.43 8.98 10.55
C GLY A 79 4.24 7.69 10.53
N ILE A 80 4.43 7.08 11.70
CA ILE A 80 5.47 6.06 11.90
C ILE A 80 4.84 4.65 11.81
N PRO A 81 5.06 3.85 10.76
CA PRO A 81 4.38 2.56 10.58
C PRO A 81 5.03 1.45 11.43
N MET A 82 4.81 1.50 12.74
CA MET A 82 5.27 0.52 13.73
C MET A 82 4.10 -0.40 14.14
N GLY A 83 4.21 -1.06 15.30
CA GLY A 83 3.14 -1.92 15.82
C GLY A 83 2.76 -3.00 14.81
N HIS A 84 1.47 -3.10 14.50
CA HIS A 84 0.98 -4.03 13.48
C HIS A 84 1.37 -3.61 12.04
N GLU A 85 1.53 -2.30 11.78
CA GLU A 85 1.89 -1.77 10.46
C GLU A 85 3.38 -1.94 10.13
N PHE A 86 4.23 -2.37 11.08
CA PHE A 86 5.61 -2.73 10.75
C PHE A 86 5.67 -3.82 9.68
N THR A 87 4.74 -4.79 9.73
CA THR A 87 4.63 -5.83 8.71
C THR A 87 4.22 -5.26 7.35
N SER A 88 3.36 -4.23 7.33
CA SER A 88 2.96 -3.51 6.12
C SER A 88 4.11 -2.72 5.51
N LEU A 89 4.97 -2.10 6.34
CA LEU A 89 6.22 -1.48 5.87
C LEU A 89 7.16 -2.50 5.22
N VAL A 90 7.41 -3.63 5.89
CA VAL A 90 8.28 -4.70 5.35
C VAL A 90 7.76 -5.20 4.01
N LEU A 91 6.45 -5.45 3.89
CA LEU A 91 5.84 -5.92 2.66
C LEU A 91 5.89 -4.85 1.55
N ALA A 92 5.66 -3.58 1.88
CA ALA A 92 5.78 -2.48 0.93
C ALA A 92 7.21 -2.37 0.39
N LEU A 93 8.24 -2.44 1.25
CA LEU A 93 9.64 -2.45 0.83
C LEU A 93 9.93 -3.62 -0.11
N LEU A 94 9.48 -4.83 0.22
CA LEU A 94 9.63 -6.00 -0.64
C LEU A 94 9.01 -5.79 -2.02
N GLN A 95 7.74 -5.36 -2.07
CA GLN A 95 6.99 -5.21 -3.31
C GLN A 95 7.52 -4.05 -4.17
N VAL A 96 7.84 -2.91 -3.55
CA VAL A 96 8.53 -1.79 -4.22
C VAL A 96 9.90 -2.25 -4.74
N GLY A 97 10.60 -3.10 -3.99
CA GLY A 97 11.85 -3.74 -4.39
C GLY A 97 11.71 -4.88 -5.41
N GLY A 98 10.52 -5.11 -5.98
CA GLY A 98 10.31 -6.08 -7.07
C GLY A 98 10.08 -7.53 -6.60
N TYR A 99 9.92 -7.77 -5.30
CA TYR A 99 9.53 -9.09 -4.79
C TYR A 99 8.06 -9.39 -5.16
N PRO A 100 7.75 -10.56 -5.75
CA PRO A 100 6.41 -10.84 -6.26
C PRO A 100 5.37 -10.96 -5.15
N PRO A 101 4.16 -10.37 -5.31
CA PRO A 101 3.09 -10.49 -4.34
C PRO A 101 2.49 -11.90 -4.33
N LYS A 102 1.94 -12.31 -3.19
CA LYS A 102 1.28 -13.61 -3.01
C LYS A 102 -0.22 -13.55 -3.32
N VAL A 103 -0.58 -12.97 -4.46
CA VAL A 103 -1.97 -12.91 -4.96
C VAL A 103 -2.05 -13.58 -6.32
N SER A 104 -3.26 -13.90 -6.78
CA SER A 104 -3.44 -14.60 -8.06
C SER A 104 -2.96 -13.73 -9.23
N ALA A 105 -2.48 -14.36 -10.30
CA ALA A 105 -2.09 -13.64 -11.52
C ALA A 105 -3.28 -12.87 -12.13
N GLU A 106 -4.49 -13.42 -12.04
CA GLU A 106 -5.71 -12.74 -12.48
C GLU A 106 -5.96 -11.44 -11.70
N THR A 107 -5.78 -11.47 -10.38
CA THR A 107 -5.91 -10.27 -9.54
C THR A 107 -4.86 -9.21 -9.90
N ILE A 108 -3.61 -9.62 -10.15
CA ILE A 108 -2.54 -8.70 -10.56
C ILE A 108 -2.89 -8.00 -11.88
N GLU A 109 -3.31 -8.78 -12.88
CA GLU A 109 -3.69 -8.23 -14.19
C GLU A 109 -4.93 -7.35 -14.10
N GLN A 110 -5.90 -7.71 -13.24
CA GLN A 110 -7.07 -6.87 -13.00
C GLN A 110 -6.68 -5.51 -12.42
N VAL A 111 -5.80 -5.47 -11.40
CA VAL A 111 -5.29 -4.22 -10.81
C VAL A 111 -4.57 -3.39 -11.85
N ARG A 112 -3.65 -3.99 -12.61
CA ARG A 112 -2.86 -3.31 -13.66
C ARG A 112 -3.72 -2.68 -14.75
N ALA A 113 -4.83 -3.33 -15.08
CA ALA A 113 -5.71 -2.89 -16.15
C ALA A 113 -6.78 -1.89 -15.67
N LEU A 114 -6.82 -1.50 -14.39
CA LEU A 114 -7.73 -0.44 -13.92
C LEU A 114 -7.37 0.88 -14.60
N GLU A 115 -8.39 1.54 -15.13
CA GLU A 115 -8.29 2.86 -15.76
C GLU A 115 -8.86 3.92 -14.82
N GLY A 116 -8.22 5.09 -14.79
CA GLY A 116 -8.61 6.22 -13.95
C GLY A 116 -7.58 6.56 -12.87
N GLU A 117 -7.89 7.60 -12.09
CA GLU A 117 -7.08 8.04 -10.97
C GLU A 117 -7.78 7.75 -9.64
N PHE A 118 -7.11 7.00 -8.77
CA PHE A 118 -7.60 6.57 -7.47
C PHE A 118 -6.64 7.04 -6.38
N HIS A 119 -7.05 8.02 -5.59
CA HIS A 119 -6.26 8.53 -4.47
C HIS A 119 -6.83 7.96 -3.18
N PHE A 120 -6.21 6.89 -2.68
CA PHE A 120 -6.60 6.25 -1.44
C PHE A 120 -5.87 6.85 -0.24
N GLU A 121 -6.61 7.07 0.83
CA GLU A 121 -6.07 7.43 2.15
C GLU A 121 -6.63 6.46 3.19
N THR A 122 -5.75 5.78 3.92
CA THR A 122 -6.16 4.83 4.98
C THR A 122 -5.69 5.34 6.32
N TYR A 123 -6.63 5.67 7.21
CA TYR A 123 -6.32 5.98 8.60
C TYR A 123 -6.22 4.69 9.41
N PHE A 124 -5.09 4.50 10.08
CA PHE A 124 -4.82 3.36 10.95
C PHE A 124 -4.41 3.80 12.36
N SER A 125 -4.30 2.83 13.27
CA SER A 125 -3.61 3.02 14.55
C SER A 125 -2.63 1.88 14.81
N GLN A 126 -1.58 2.16 15.57
CA GLN A 126 -0.52 1.17 15.89
C GLN A 126 -1.04 -0.14 16.52
N SER A 127 -2.14 -0.04 17.27
CA SER A 127 -2.77 -1.15 17.99
C SER A 127 -3.85 -1.89 17.19
N CYS A 128 -4.18 -1.42 15.99
CA CYS A 128 -5.22 -1.99 15.14
C CYS A 128 -4.76 -3.29 14.47
N GLN A 129 -5.38 -4.42 14.83
CA GLN A 129 -5.04 -5.73 14.25
C GLN A 129 -5.58 -5.93 12.83
N ASN A 130 -6.64 -5.20 12.45
CA ASN A 130 -7.29 -5.34 11.15
C ASN A 130 -6.78 -4.35 10.09
N CYS A 131 -6.01 -3.34 10.51
CA CYS A 131 -5.50 -2.30 9.62
C CYS A 131 -4.46 -2.83 8.61
N PRO A 132 -3.55 -3.77 8.98
CA PRO A 132 -2.54 -4.24 8.05
C PRO A 132 -3.12 -4.86 6.78
N ASP A 133 -4.22 -5.61 6.87
CA ASP A 133 -4.86 -6.23 5.70
C ASP A 133 -5.26 -5.17 4.65
N VAL A 134 -5.81 -4.05 5.10
CA VAL A 134 -6.25 -2.94 4.24
C VAL A 134 -5.06 -2.16 3.70
N VAL A 135 -4.12 -1.79 4.58
CA VAL A 135 -2.93 -1.01 4.20
C VAL A 135 -2.09 -1.79 3.19
N GLN A 136 -1.90 -3.10 3.39
CA GLN A 136 -1.14 -3.97 2.49
C GLN A 136 -1.84 -4.14 1.15
N ALA A 137 -3.17 -4.28 1.12
CA ALA A 137 -3.92 -4.38 -0.12
C ALA A 137 -3.76 -3.11 -0.99
N LEU A 138 -3.96 -1.93 -0.39
CA LEU A 138 -3.86 -0.65 -1.10
C LEU A 138 -2.41 -0.29 -1.48
N ASN A 139 -1.44 -0.63 -0.63
CA ASN A 139 -0.02 -0.54 -0.97
C ASN A 139 0.32 -1.38 -2.20
N LEU A 140 -0.14 -2.63 -2.25
CA LEU A 140 0.09 -3.49 -3.40
C LEU A 140 -0.55 -2.91 -4.67
N MET A 141 -1.76 -2.36 -4.57
CA MET A 141 -2.42 -1.72 -5.72
C MET A 141 -1.62 -0.54 -6.26
N ALA A 142 -1.08 0.31 -5.38
CA ALA A 142 -0.22 1.44 -5.75
C ALA A 142 1.15 1.02 -6.33
N VAL A 143 1.65 -0.17 -5.98
CA VAL A 143 2.87 -0.74 -6.60
C VAL A 143 2.58 -1.28 -8.00
N LEU A 144 1.36 -1.77 -8.26
CA LEU A 144 1.00 -2.44 -9.50
C LEU A 144 0.44 -1.52 -10.58
N ASN A 145 -0.20 -0.40 -10.22
CA ASN A 145 -0.86 0.49 -11.17
C ASN A 145 -0.53 1.97 -10.87
N PRO A 146 0.04 2.72 -11.84
CA PRO A 146 0.39 4.13 -11.66
C PRO A 146 -0.83 5.06 -11.46
N GLY A 147 -2.01 4.65 -11.90
CA GLY A 147 -3.27 5.36 -11.65
C GLY A 147 -3.73 5.27 -10.18
N ILE A 148 -3.11 4.41 -9.36
CA ILE A 148 -3.49 4.21 -7.96
C ILE A 148 -2.41 4.81 -7.05
N LYS A 149 -2.82 5.74 -6.20
CA LYS A 149 -1.99 6.35 -5.17
C LYS A 149 -2.52 5.95 -3.81
N HIS A 150 -1.63 5.64 -2.87
CA HIS A 150 -2.03 5.29 -1.52
C HIS A 150 -1.18 6.01 -0.46
N VAL A 151 -1.87 6.60 0.52
CA VAL A 151 -1.27 7.14 1.74
C VAL A 151 -1.85 6.41 2.95
N ALA A 152 -1.01 5.69 3.70
CA ALA A 152 -1.37 5.14 4.99
C ALA A 152 -1.03 6.16 6.09
N ILE A 153 -2.03 6.57 6.89
CA ILE A 153 -1.95 7.70 7.84
C ILE A 153 -2.13 7.19 9.26
N ASP A 154 -1.13 7.43 10.12
CA ASP A 154 -1.27 7.18 11.56
C ASP A 154 -2.17 8.24 12.20
N GLY A 155 -3.41 7.85 12.52
CA GLY A 155 -4.39 8.76 13.09
C GLY A 155 -3.97 9.38 14.42
N ALA A 156 -3.03 8.76 15.15
CA ALA A 156 -2.53 9.33 16.40
C ALA A 156 -1.63 10.55 16.18
N LEU A 157 -0.96 10.64 15.02
CA LEU A 157 -0.09 11.76 14.65
C LEU A 157 -0.84 12.85 13.87
N PHE A 158 -1.92 12.50 13.18
CA PHE A 158 -2.75 13.40 12.38
C PHE A 158 -4.15 13.55 12.98
N GLN A 159 -4.23 13.94 14.26
CA GLN A 159 -5.49 14.01 15.02
C GLN A 159 -6.47 15.07 14.50
N ASP A 160 -5.93 16.15 13.92
CA ASP A 160 -6.75 17.20 13.30
C ASP A 160 -7.56 16.60 12.14
N GLU A 161 -6.92 15.80 11.28
CA GLU A 161 -7.61 15.11 10.18
C GLU A 161 -8.64 14.09 10.69
N VAL A 162 -8.30 13.34 11.75
CA VAL A 162 -9.23 12.39 12.40
C VAL A 162 -10.47 13.11 12.91
N THR A 163 -10.29 14.29 13.50
CA THR A 163 -11.37 15.12 14.05
C THR A 163 -12.22 15.72 12.94
N ASP A 164 -11.59 16.36 11.96
CA ASP A 164 -12.27 17.04 10.85
C ASP A 164 -13.09 16.06 10.01
N ARG A 165 -12.53 14.87 9.75
CA ARG A 165 -13.21 13.81 9.01
C ARG A 165 -14.12 12.93 9.88
N LYS A 166 -14.22 13.21 11.19
CA LYS A 166 -15.06 12.48 12.15
C LYS A 166 -14.81 10.96 12.14
N ILE A 167 -13.54 10.59 12.13
CA ILE A 167 -13.12 9.19 12.08
C ILE A 167 -13.34 8.55 13.46
N MET A 168 -14.36 7.71 13.55
CA MET A 168 -14.73 7.03 14.81
C MET A 168 -14.07 5.66 14.97
N SER A 169 -13.55 5.07 13.89
CA SER A 169 -12.97 3.73 13.88
C SER A 169 -11.87 3.59 12.83
N VAL A 170 -10.99 2.61 13.03
CA VAL A 170 -9.92 2.26 12.09
C VAL A 170 -9.96 0.76 11.78
N PRO A 171 -9.56 0.32 10.56
CA PRO A 171 -9.15 1.17 9.44
C PRO A 171 -10.32 1.96 8.84
N SER A 172 -10.07 3.21 8.46
CA SER A 172 -11.01 4.05 7.70
C SER A 172 -10.37 4.45 6.38
N ILE A 173 -11.03 4.11 5.27
CA ILE A 173 -10.53 4.27 3.92
C ILE A 173 -11.28 5.40 3.24
N TYR A 174 -10.56 6.33 2.64
CA TYR A 174 -11.07 7.36 1.77
C TYR A 174 -10.57 7.13 0.35
N LEU A 175 -11.42 7.45 -0.63
CA LEU A 175 -11.09 7.44 -2.05
C LEU A 175 -11.45 8.82 -2.62
N ASN A 176 -10.47 9.52 -3.16
CA ASN A 176 -10.66 10.85 -3.77
C ASN A 176 -11.34 11.86 -2.84
N GLY A 177 -11.03 11.79 -1.53
CA GLY A 177 -11.58 12.67 -0.50
C GLY A 177 -12.92 12.21 0.10
N GLU A 178 -13.57 11.20 -0.46
CA GLU A 178 -14.84 10.66 0.04
C GLU A 178 -14.63 9.37 0.84
N LEU A 179 -15.51 9.10 1.82
CA LEU A 179 -15.46 7.86 2.60
C LEU A 179 -15.74 6.65 1.70
N PHE A 180 -14.76 5.76 1.56
CA PHE A 180 -14.86 4.55 0.76
C PHE A 180 -15.35 3.34 1.57
N GLY A 181 -14.86 3.23 2.80
CA GLY A 181 -15.23 2.12 3.67
C GLY A 181 -14.54 2.16 5.03
N GLN A 182 -15.03 1.32 5.95
CA GLN A 182 -14.46 1.18 7.29
C GLN A 182 -14.41 -0.30 7.67
N GLY A 183 -13.44 -0.65 8.51
CA GLY A 183 -13.24 -2.02 8.97
C GLY A 183 -12.43 -2.87 7.98
N ARG A 184 -12.30 -4.15 8.32
CA ARG A 184 -11.47 -5.10 7.56
C ARG A 184 -11.96 -5.20 6.11
N MET A 185 -11.05 -5.02 5.16
CA MET A 185 -11.32 -5.11 3.74
C MET A 185 -10.12 -5.73 3.02
N GLY A 186 -10.37 -6.72 2.17
CA GLY A 186 -9.33 -7.36 1.35
C GLY A 186 -9.16 -6.73 -0.03
N LEU A 187 -8.09 -7.09 -0.73
CA LEU A 187 -7.79 -6.63 -2.10
C LEU A 187 -8.96 -6.89 -3.06
N GLU A 188 -9.52 -8.09 -3.04
CA GLU A 188 -10.62 -8.48 -3.94
C GLU A 188 -11.90 -7.68 -3.65
N GLU A 189 -12.17 -7.35 -2.39
CA GLU A 189 -13.32 -6.52 -2.02
C GLU A 189 -13.13 -5.06 -2.46
N ILE A 190 -11.93 -4.51 -2.30
CA ILE A 190 -11.60 -3.16 -2.79
C ILE A 190 -11.76 -3.11 -4.31
N LEU A 191 -11.20 -4.10 -5.02
CA LEU A 191 -11.30 -4.21 -6.47
C LEU A 191 -12.76 -4.27 -6.95
N ALA A 192 -13.59 -5.10 -6.32
CA ALA A 192 -15.00 -5.22 -6.68
C ALA A 192 -15.78 -3.90 -6.57
N LYS A 193 -15.34 -2.98 -5.70
CA LYS A 193 -15.99 -1.67 -5.51
C LYS A 193 -15.55 -0.61 -6.52
N ILE A 194 -14.29 -0.66 -6.98
CA ILE A 194 -13.76 0.37 -7.89
C ILE A 194 -13.74 -0.06 -9.36
N ASP A 195 -13.75 -1.36 -9.62
CA ASP A 195 -13.71 -1.93 -10.97
C ASP A 195 -15.11 -1.96 -11.60
N THR A 196 -15.67 -0.78 -11.86
CA THR A 196 -16.97 -0.64 -12.53
C THR A 196 -16.96 -1.17 -13.98
N GLY A 197 -15.77 -1.34 -14.58
CA GLY A 197 -15.56 -1.91 -15.91
C GLY A 197 -15.35 -3.43 -15.94
N ALA A 198 -15.31 -4.12 -14.78
CA ALA A 198 -15.07 -5.56 -14.68
C ALA A 198 -16.02 -6.38 -15.55
N GLY A 199 -17.31 -6.01 -15.55
CA GLY A 199 -18.34 -6.71 -16.31
C GLY A 199 -18.12 -6.63 -17.83
N ALA A 200 -17.74 -5.46 -18.34
CA ALA A 200 -17.43 -5.27 -19.76
C ALA A 200 -16.19 -6.07 -20.17
N ARG A 201 -15.12 -6.04 -19.36
CA ARG A 201 -13.89 -6.80 -19.62
C ARG A 201 -14.11 -8.31 -19.53
N GLN A 202 -14.95 -8.77 -18.61
CA GLN A 202 -15.32 -10.18 -18.52
C GLN A 202 -16.13 -10.63 -19.74
N ALA A 203 -17.03 -9.77 -20.25
CA ALA A 203 -17.74 -10.02 -21.50
C ALA A 203 -16.78 -10.10 -22.70
N GLU A 204 -15.79 -9.21 -22.78
CA GLU A 204 -14.73 -9.28 -23.80
C GLU A 204 -13.89 -10.56 -23.69
N LYS A 205 -13.48 -10.97 -22.48
CA LYS A 205 -12.79 -12.24 -22.25
C LYS A 205 -13.62 -13.44 -22.72
N LEU A 206 -14.93 -13.42 -22.46
CA LEU A 206 -15.84 -14.46 -22.95
C LEU A 206 -15.96 -14.44 -24.47
N ASN A 207 -16.05 -13.26 -25.09
CA ASN A 207 -16.07 -13.11 -26.55
C ASN A 207 -14.77 -13.57 -27.22
N ALA A 208 -13.64 -13.46 -26.53
CA ALA A 208 -12.33 -13.90 -27.02
C ALA A 208 -12.08 -15.41 -26.87
N LYS A 209 -12.97 -16.16 -26.21
CA LYS A 209 -12.81 -17.61 -26.09
C LYS A 209 -13.04 -18.28 -27.44
N GLN A 210 -12.27 -19.34 -27.70
CA GLN A 210 -12.51 -20.19 -28.86
C GLN A 210 -13.88 -20.86 -28.76
N ALA A 211 -14.41 -21.27 -29.91
CA ALA A 211 -15.64 -22.06 -29.95
C ALA A 211 -15.47 -23.30 -29.08
N PHE A 212 -16.47 -23.55 -28.24
CA PHE A 212 -16.57 -24.79 -27.48
C PHE A 212 -17.24 -25.84 -28.35
N ASP A 213 -16.82 -27.11 -28.24
CA ASP A 213 -17.57 -28.22 -28.86
C ASP A 213 -18.97 -28.33 -28.24
N VAL A 214 -19.08 -28.08 -26.94
CA VAL A 214 -20.35 -28.01 -26.19
C VAL A 214 -20.24 -26.91 -25.14
N LEU A 215 -21.22 -26.00 -25.10
CA LEU A 215 -21.39 -25.00 -24.04
C LEU A 215 -22.65 -25.33 -23.24
N VAL A 216 -22.49 -25.66 -21.96
CA VAL A 216 -23.61 -25.91 -21.05
C VAL A 216 -23.99 -24.61 -20.36
N VAL A 217 -25.25 -24.20 -20.50
CA VAL A 217 -25.80 -22.98 -19.89
C VAL A 217 -26.78 -23.37 -18.79
N GLY A 218 -26.39 -23.10 -17.54
CA GLY A 218 -27.13 -23.52 -16.34
C GLY A 218 -26.55 -24.81 -15.74
N GLY A 219 -25.89 -24.68 -14.57
CA GLY A 219 -25.23 -25.78 -13.86
C GLY A 219 -26.09 -26.39 -12.74
N GLY A 220 -27.42 -26.33 -12.87
CA GLY A 220 -28.31 -27.06 -11.98
C GLY A 220 -28.26 -28.57 -12.30
N PRO A 221 -28.43 -29.44 -11.29
CA PRO A 221 -28.54 -30.88 -11.50
C PRO A 221 -29.78 -31.29 -12.28
#